data_AF-A0A529Q1Z1-F1
#
_entry.id   AF-A0A529Q1Z1-F1
#
_cell.length_a   1.000
_cell.length_b   1.000
_cell.length_c   1.000
_cell.angle_alpha   90.00
_cell.angle_beta   90.00
_cell.angle_gamma   90.00
#
_symmetry.space_group_name_H-M   'P 1'
#
loop_
_entity.id
_entity.type
_entity.pdbx_description
1 polymer ?
#
loop_
_entity_poly.entity_id
_entity_poly.type
_entity_poly.pdbx_seq_one_letter_code
_entity_poly.pdbx_strand_id
1 'polypeptide(L)'
;SEPGIGEALAEPFEVLGEVTARMHIHARQWKRPSWFTRHVWDFETSLGEENPHWGRWRDGMGVDAAKAKLFGRTAELICRRLAAFGKGHDRFGLIHCDLRLANLLIDGKTVKVIDFDDCGFGWFMYDAATP
;
A
#
# COMPACT_ATOMS: atom_id res chain seq x y z
N SER A 1 13.61 16.63 -7.04
CA SER A 1 12.77 16.36 -8.22
C SER A 1 12.35 14.92 -8.14
N GLU A 2 11.12 14.57 -8.51
CA GLU A 2 10.80 13.15 -8.76
C GLU A 2 11.68 12.65 -9.92
N PRO A 3 12.23 11.44 -9.83
CA PRO A 3 13.11 10.94 -10.88
C PRO A 3 12.31 10.64 -12.15
N GLY A 4 12.76 11.18 -13.27
CA GLY A 4 12.09 11.01 -14.56
C GLY A 4 12.26 9.59 -15.13
N ILE A 5 11.43 9.25 -16.13
CA ILE A 5 11.39 7.94 -16.84
C ILE A 5 12.74 7.55 -17.51
N GLY A 6 13.76 8.42 -17.49
CA GLY A 6 15.11 8.17 -18.00
C GLY A 6 16.24 8.16 -16.95
N GLU A 7 15.93 8.27 -15.66
CA GLU A 7 16.93 8.25 -14.59
C GLU A 7 17.26 6.81 -14.14
N ALA A 8 18.45 6.62 -13.56
CA ALA A 8 18.87 5.34 -13.00
C ALA A 8 18.08 5.04 -11.71
N LEU A 9 16.89 4.47 -11.86
CA LEU A 9 15.97 4.19 -10.76
C LEU A 9 16.40 3.00 -9.88
N ALA A 10 17.33 2.16 -10.34
CA ALA A 10 17.70 0.94 -9.61
C ALA A 10 18.17 1.21 -8.18
N GLU A 11 19.07 2.18 -7.98
CA GLU A 11 19.62 2.52 -6.67
C GLU A 11 18.56 3.16 -5.73
N PRO A 12 17.78 4.16 -6.17
CA PRO A 12 16.65 4.67 -5.37
C PRO A 12 15.64 3.60 -4.95
N PHE A 13 15.32 2.65 -5.83
CA PHE A 13 14.39 1.55 -5.52
C PHE A 13 15.00 0.51 -4.56
N GLU A 14 16.32 0.29 -4.61
CA GLU A 14 17.02 -0.54 -3.63
C GLU A 14 16.94 0.10 -2.24
N VAL A 15 17.22 1.40 -2.15
CA VAL A 15 17.08 2.18 -0.91
C VAL A 15 15.64 2.17 -0.39
N LEU A 16 14.66 2.35 -1.28
CA LEU A 16 13.24 2.25 -0.94
C LEU A 16 12.93 0.89 -0.33
N GLY A 17 13.31 -0.20 -1.01
CA GLY A 17 13.09 -1.57 -0.53
C GLY A 17 13.73 -1.86 0.83
N GLU A 18 14.96 -1.38 1.06
CA GLU A 18 15.64 -1.52 2.36
C GLU A 18 14.85 -0.80 3.47
N VAL A 19 14.43 0.43 3.22
CA VAL A 19 13.66 1.23 4.18
C VAL A 19 12.30 0.60 4.45
N THR A 20 11.59 0.14 3.42
CA THR A 20 10.33 -0.62 3.54
C THR A 20 10.51 -1.82 4.47
N ALA A 21 11.54 -2.64 4.24
CA ALA A 21 11.79 -3.83 5.03
C ALA A 21 12.07 -3.50 6.50
N ARG A 22 12.87 -2.45 6.77
CA ARG A 22 13.13 -1.97 8.14
C ARG A 22 11.86 -1.50 8.84
N MET A 23 10.98 -0.79 8.14
CA MET A 23 9.68 -0.35 8.67
C MET A 23 8.78 -1.54 9.00
N HIS A 24 8.70 -2.54 8.13
CA HIS A 24 7.91 -3.76 8.39
C HIS A 24 8.42 -4.55 9.59
N ILE A 25 9.75 -4.67 9.74
CA ILE A 25 10.36 -5.31 10.92
C ILE A 25 9.97 -4.57 12.20
N HIS A 26 10.08 -3.23 12.20
CA HIS A 26 9.68 -2.40 13.33
C HIS A 26 8.19 -2.59 13.66
N ALA A 27 7.31 -2.48 12.66
CA ALA A 27 5.86 -2.62 12.83
C ALA A 27 5.45 -3.97 13.43
N ARG A 28 6.14 -5.06 13.08
CA ARG A 28 5.88 -6.42 13.60
C ARG A 28 6.32 -6.61 15.05
N GLN A 29 7.28 -5.83 15.53
CA GLN A 29 7.83 -5.93 16.88
C GLN A 29 7.27 -4.86 17.82
N TRP A 30 6.69 -3.80 17.27
CA TRP A 30 6.21 -2.66 18.03
C TRP A 30 5.01 -3.05 18.92
N LYS A 31 5.20 -2.88 20.23
CA LYS A 31 4.10 -2.96 21.22
C LYS A 31 3.25 -1.70 21.12
N ARG A 32 2.21 -1.78 20.29
CA ARG A 32 1.24 -0.70 20.08
C ARG A 32 0.56 -0.32 21.40
N PRO A 33 0.41 0.98 21.70
CA PRO A 33 -0.44 1.46 22.78
C PRO A 33 -1.89 1.00 22.58
N SER A 34 -2.63 0.82 23.68
CA SER A 34 -4.02 0.34 23.65
C SER A 34 -4.99 1.26 22.89
N TRP A 35 -4.69 2.56 22.83
CA TRP A 35 -5.48 3.56 22.13
C TRP A 35 -5.16 3.67 20.62
N PHE A 36 -4.13 2.98 20.13
CA PHE A 36 -3.67 3.15 18.75
C PHE A 36 -4.66 2.53 17.76
N THR A 37 -5.25 3.38 16.91
CA THR A 37 -6.15 2.97 15.84
C THR A 37 -5.72 3.61 14.52
N ARG A 38 -5.84 2.87 13.42
CA ARG A 38 -5.62 3.33 12.04
C ARG A 38 -6.59 2.61 11.11
N HIS A 39 -6.74 3.12 9.90
CA HIS A 39 -7.54 2.47 8.87
C HIS A 39 -7.03 1.06 8.59
N VAL A 40 -7.95 0.19 8.17
CA VAL A 40 -7.63 -1.12 7.59
C VAL A 40 -7.77 -0.96 6.08
N TRP A 41 -6.78 -1.45 5.34
CA TRP A 41 -6.69 -1.48 3.89
C TRP A 41 -6.74 -2.93 3.41
N ASP A 42 -7.88 -3.58 3.66
CA ASP A 42 -8.18 -4.88 3.13
C ASP A 42 -9.05 -4.83 1.86
N PHE A 43 -9.47 -5.98 1.34
CA PHE A 43 -10.26 -6.02 0.12
C PHE A 43 -11.55 -5.21 0.25
N GLU A 44 -12.26 -5.30 1.36
CA GLU A 44 -13.56 -4.63 1.54
C GLU A 44 -13.39 -3.12 1.59
N THR A 45 -12.39 -2.64 2.32
CA THR A 45 -12.10 -1.22 2.49
C THR A 45 -11.40 -0.57 1.30
N SER A 46 -10.87 -1.36 0.36
CA SER A 46 -10.16 -0.86 -0.82
C SER A 46 -10.95 -1.02 -2.11
N LEU A 47 -11.60 -2.18 -2.33
CA LEU A 47 -12.28 -2.55 -3.58
C LEU A 47 -13.68 -3.15 -3.36
N GLY A 48 -14.11 -3.31 -2.11
CA GLY A 48 -15.41 -3.82 -1.74
C GLY A 48 -16.55 -2.87 -2.11
N GLU A 49 -17.76 -3.37 -1.96
CA GLU A 49 -18.97 -2.62 -2.34
C GLU A 49 -19.52 -1.77 -1.20
N GLU A 50 -19.42 -2.25 0.04
CA GLU A 50 -20.14 -1.67 1.16
C GLU A 50 -19.43 -0.45 1.75
N ASN A 51 -18.12 -0.54 1.99
CA ASN A 51 -17.37 0.47 2.76
C ASN A 51 -15.94 0.77 2.23
N PRO A 52 -15.73 1.00 0.92
CA PRO A 52 -14.42 1.42 0.43
C PRO A 52 -14.08 2.84 0.90
N HIS A 53 -12.89 3.05 1.49
CA HIS A 53 -12.50 4.36 2.06
C HIS A 53 -12.46 5.48 1.00
N TRP A 54 -12.15 5.15 -0.25
CA TRP A 54 -12.10 6.09 -1.38
C TRP A 54 -13.36 6.06 -2.24
N GLY A 55 -14.42 5.41 -1.78
CA GLY A 55 -15.65 5.23 -2.55
C GLY A 55 -15.57 4.08 -3.54
N ARG A 56 -16.71 3.77 -4.16
CA ARG A 56 -16.85 2.61 -5.04
C ARG A 56 -16.16 2.90 -6.37
N TRP A 57 -15.21 2.06 -6.74
CA TRP A 57 -14.50 2.18 -8.03
C TRP A 57 -15.47 2.13 -9.23
N ARG A 58 -16.62 1.48 -9.09
CA ARG A 58 -17.69 1.39 -10.11
C ARG A 58 -18.34 2.74 -10.43
N ASP A 59 -18.35 3.65 -9.47
CA ASP A 59 -18.93 4.99 -9.60
C ASP A 59 -17.90 6.01 -10.14
N GLY A 60 -16.69 5.54 -10.48
CA GLY A 60 -15.60 6.37 -10.99
C GLY A 60 -15.91 6.98 -12.36
N MET A 61 -15.42 8.20 -12.58
CA MET A 61 -15.56 8.91 -13.85
C MET A 61 -14.97 8.09 -15.00
N GLY A 62 -15.75 7.91 -16.07
CA GLY A 62 -15.31 7.19 -17.26
C GLY A 62 -15.41 5.65 -17.17
N VAL A 63 -15.95 5.10 -16.09
CA VAL A 63 -16.30 3.67 -16.00
C VAL A 63 -17.60 3.41 -16.78
N ASP A 64 -17.45 3.02 -18.04
CA ASP A 64 -18.55 2.52 -18.86
C ASP A 64 -18.85 1.03 -18.56
N ALA A 65 -19.88 0.48 -19.19
CA ALA A 65 -20.30 -0.91 -18.98
C ALA A 65 -19.19 -1.94 -19.32
N ALA A 66 -18.35 -1.66 -20.31
CA ALA A 66 -17.26 -2.56 -20.68
C ALA A 66 -16.14 -2.53 -19.63
N LYS A 67 -15.76 -1.33 -19.15
CA LYS A 67 -14.81 -1.16 -18.05
C LYS A 67 -15.33 -1.75 -16.76
N ALA A 68 -16.60 -1.52 -16.41
CA ALA A 68 -17.24 -2.09 -15.23
C ALA A 68 -17.17 -3.63 -15.24
N LYS A 69 -17.45 -4.26 -16.39
CA LYS A 69 -17.33 -5.72 -16.54
C LYS A 69 -15.88 -6.20 -16.42
N LEU A 70 -14.93 -5.49 -17.03
CA LEU A 70 -13.51 -5.84 -16.97
C LEU A 70 -12.98 -5.74 -15.54
N PHE A 71 -13.14 -4.59 -14.90
CA PHE A 71 -12.69 -4.30 -13.55
C PHE A 71 -13.39 -5.19 -12.52
N GLY A 72 -14.68 -5.52 -12.73
CA GLY A 72 -15.40 -6.46 -11.88
C GLY A 72 -14.73 -7.83 -11.82
N ARG A 73 -14.39 -8.42 -12.98
CA ARG A 73 -13.64 -9.69 -13.04
C ARG A 73 -12.26 -9.58 -12.38
N THR A 74 -11.59 -8.44 -12.53
CA THR A 74 -10.28 -8.20 -11.89
C THR A 74 -10.42 -8.12 -10.36
N ALA A 75 -11.40 -7.38 -9.85
CA ALA A 75 -11.68 -7.28 -8.42
C ALA A 75 -12.05 -8.65 -7.82
N GLU A 76 -12.86 -9.45 -8.50
CA GLU A 76 -13.18 -10.83 -8.08
C GLU A 76 -11.92 -11.73 -8.02
N LEU A 77 -11.02 -11.60 -9.00
CA LEU A 77 -9.76 -12.33 -8.99
C LEU A 77 -8.86 -11.88 -7.83
N ILE A 78 -8.75 -10.59 -7.58
CA ILE A 78 -8.00 -10.02 -6.46
C ILE A 78 -8.58 -10.52 -5.14
N CYS A 79 -9.89 -10.46 -4.95
CA CYS A 79 -10.58 -10.96 -3.76
C CYS A 79 -10.21 -12.41 -3.46
N ARG A 80 -10.34 -13.30 -4.45
CA ARG A 80 -9.99 -14.73 -4.30
C ARG A 80 -8.52 -14.93 -3.95
N ARG A 81 -7.61 -14.19 -4.59
CA ARG A 81 -6.16 -14.31 -4.34
C ARG A 81 -5.78 -13.81 -2.96
N LEU A 82 -6.34 -12.69 -2.52
CA LEU A 82 -6.10 -12.14 -1.18
C LEU A 82 -6.72 -13.02 -0.09
N ALA A 83 -7.90 -13.60 -0.32
CA ALA A 83 -8.50 -14.58 0.58
C ALA A 83 -7.60 -15.82 0.73
N ALA A 84 -7.07 -16.35 -0.37
CA ALA A 84 -6.11 -17.46 -0.35
C ALA A 84 -4.77 -17.08 0.29
N PHE A 85 -4.29 -15.86 0.06
CA PHE A 85 -3.04 -15.35 0.66
C PHE A 85 -3.19 -15.10 2.17
N GLY A 86 -4.38 -14.75 2.63
CA GLY A 86 -4.70 -14.56 4.04
C GLY A 86 -4.10 -13.29 4.65
N LYS A 87 -4.36 -13.10 5.96
CA LYS A 87 -3.93 -11.94 6.75
C LYS A 87 -3.10 -12.36 7.98
N GLY A 88 -2.23 -13.36 7.81
CA GLY A 88 -1.34 -13.82 8.88
C GLY A 88 -0.40 -12.71 9.37
N HIS A 89 0.12 -12.83 10.59
CA HIS A 89 1.01 -11.82 11.19
C HIS A 89 2.35 -11.62 10.43
N ASP A 90 2.71 -12.58 9.58
CA ASP A 90 3.84 -12.52 8.65
C ASP A 90 3.51 -11.76 7.34
N ARG A 91 2.23 -11.50 7.07
CA ARG A 91 1.71 -10.99 5.80
C ARG A 91 0.95 -9.68 5.93
N PHE A 92 0.32 -9.44 7.07
CA PHE A 92 -0.58 -8.31 7.30
C PHE A 92 -0.25 -7.61 8.62
N GLY A 93 -0.14 -6.29 8.58
CA GLY A 93 0.28 -5.47 9.71
C GLY A 93 0.23 -3.98 9.39
N LEU A 94 0.80 -3.16 10.28
CA LEU A 94 0.89 -1.72 10.05
C LEU A 94 1.93 -1.43 8.96
N ILE A 95 1.51 -0.70 7.93
CA ILE A 95 2.29 -0.33 6.74
C ILE A 95 2.12 1.16 6.41
N HIS A 96 2.91 1.70 5.49
CA HIS A 96 2.83 3.10 5.10
C HIS A 96 1.64 3.38 4.18
N CYS A 97 1.29 2.43 3.30
CA CYS A 97 0.25 2.52 2.26
C CYS A 97 0.51 3.49 1.11
N ASP A 98 1.61 4.23 1.13
CA ASP A 98 1.95 5.18 0.06
C ASP A 98 3.47 5.36 -0.07
N LEU A 99 4.21 4.25 -0.05
CA LEU A 99 5.67 4.31 0.00
C LEU A 99 6.27 4.47 -1.40
N ARG A 100 6.17 5.70 -1.92
CA ARG A 100 6.73 6.15 -3.21
C ARG A 100 8.07 6.85 -3.01
N LEU A 101 8.90 6.88 -4.06
CA LEU A 101 10.18 7.64 -4.02
C LEU A 101 10.00 9.12 -3.63
N ALA A 102 8.88 9.74 -3.99
CA ALA A 102 8.56 11.12 -3.62
C ALA A 102 8.44 11.33 -2.09
N ASN A 103 8.13 10.28 -1.34
CA ASN A 103 7.99 10.29 0.12
C ASN A 103 9.30 9.93 0.84
N LEU A 104 10.42 9.84 0.12
CA LEU A 104 11.76 9.62 0.66
C LEU A 104 12.62 10.89 0.52
N LEU A 105 13.00 11.47 1.66
CA LEU A 105 13.99 12.53 1.72
C LEU A 105 15.37 11.92 1.98
N ILE A 106 16.27 12.05 0.99
CA ILE A 106 17.63 11.50 1.04
C ILE A 106 18.63 12.64 1.28
N ASP A 107 19.38 12.54 2.36
CA ASP A 107 20.49 13.44 2.71
C ASP A 107 21.76 12.62 2.96
N GLY A 108 22.60 12.50 1.92
CA GLY A 108 23.75 11.60 1.91
C GLY A 108 23.31 10.15 2.13
N LYS A 109 23.69 9.57 3.27
CA LYS A 109 23.30 8.21 3.68
C LYS A 109 22.03 8.16 4.55
N THR A 110 21.49 9.32 4.91
CA THR A 110 20.31 9.40 5.77
C THR A 110 19.06 9.40 4.91
N VAL A 111 18.15 8.47 5.18
CA VAL A 111 16.83 8.42 4.53
C VAL A 111 15.77 8.72 5.58
N LYS A 112 14.88 9.67 5.26
CA LYS A 112 13.73 10.03 6.09
C LYS A 112 12.46 9.79 5.27
N VAL A 113 11.55 8.99 5.81
CA VAL A 113 10.23 8.76 5.23
C VAL A 113 9.28 9.82 5.76
N ILE A 114 8.43 10.35 4.89
CA ILE A 114 7.39 11.34 5.21
C ILE A 114 6.03 10.85 4.72
N ASP A 115 4.98 11.58 5.08
CA ASP A 115 3.59 11.37 4.62
C ASP A 115 2.90 10.09 5.12
N PHE A 116 2.85 9.92 6.45
CA PHE A 116 2.20 8.78 7.09
C PHE A 116 0.67 8.90 7.23
N ASP A 117 0.04 9.86 6.56
CA ASP A 117 -1.37 10.19 6.77
C ASP A 117 -2.32 9.06 6.33
N ASP A 118 -1.89 8.22 5.38
CA ASP A 118 -2.61 7.03 4.92
C ASP A 118 -2.19 5.72 5.60
N CYS A 119 -1.17 5.76 6.50
CA CYS A 119 -0.62 4.55 7.10
C CYS A 119 -1.70 3.70 7.79
N GLY A 120 -1.66 2.39 7.64
CA GLY A 120 -2.78 1.57 8.10
C GLY A 120 -2.45 0.10 8.15
N PHE A 121 -3.44 -0.68 8.53
CA PHE A 121 -3.31 -2.13 8.55
C PHE A 121 -3.57 -2.68 7.15
N GLY A 122 -2.54 -3.20 6.50
CA GLY A 122 -2.61 -3.76 5.16
C GLY A 122 -1.63 -4.92 4.98
N TRP A 123 -1.61 -5.50 3.79
CA TRP A 123 -0.60 -6.51 3.45
C TRP A 123 0.77 -5.85 3.30
N PHE A 124 1.82 -6.40 3.91
CA PHE A 124 3.19 -5.88 3.75
C PHE A 124 3.61 -5.77 2.28
N MET A 125 3.15 -6.69 1.45
CA MET A 125 3.39 -6.68 0.00
C MET A 125 2.78 -5.46 -0.71
N TYR A 126 1.78 -4.78 -0.12
CA TYR A 126 1.18 -3.58 -0.68
C TYR A 126 2.18 -2.43 -0.77
N ASP A 127 2.98 -2.17 0.29
CA ASP A 127 4.05 -1.15 0.25
C ASP A 127 5.11 -1.44 -0.82
N ALA A 128 5.26 -2.70 -1.24
CA ALA A 128 6.17 -3.07 -2.33
C ALA A 128 5.54 -2.87 -3.73
N ALA A 129 4.22 -2.73 -3.80
CA ALA A 129 3.45 -2.56 -5.04
C ALA A 129 3.12 -1.09 -5.35
N THR A 130 3.33 -0.17 -4.41
CA THR A 130 3.07 1.27 -4.56
C THR A 130 4.29 2.15 -4.94
N PRO A 131 5.42 1.67 -5.49
CA PRO A 131 6.64 2.48 -5.54
C PRO A 131 6.61 3.61 -6.59
#